data_AF-A0A971WSX5-F1
#
_entry.id   AF-A0A971WSX5-F1
#
_cell.length_a   1.000
_cell.length_b   1.000
_cell.length_c   1.000
_cell.angle_alpha   90.00
_cell.angle_beta   90.00
_cell.angle_gamma   90.00
#
_symmetry.space_group_name_H-M   'P 1'
#
loop_
_entity.id
_entity.type
_entity.pdbx_description
1 polymer ?
#
loop_
_entity_poly.entity_id
_entity_poly.type
_entity_poly.pdbx_seq_one_letter_code
_entity_poly.pdbx_strand_id
1 'polypeptide(L)'
;MEKKLSLEERELLRLLQSIDPERKDVEFDFSKDLDFKRFLEVVAEQGIFPFIGVLLENKNEVPDRVRMTFFTQNMIVQDRQRKLRDELQIVATQLNKRGITPIVLKGFSFLEKYPDPLMRISGDFDLMVKREDVYVVDEVLCSLGYGMEEYGTPFESEHGIAVSQNLHHLLPYCHSSERGSYMIEVHQPQTEEYSYFGIDEEEMNRKSVPLEGFSDVQIARYNDLDLLIYACIHFFRHAQTWFWAIRFDINLRLFLDVFMIAHHISKMKDGWRRFVERAEQVNAVRICLFTLIRVRLIWPNVCPDWVIEELSSKTFPFEPPFALDWNLKHFQVTYFERLFRAPESFQRMEETISSLREQGLVCGVVEKNVPIKIDEDDVPEWQFFGSHQLEIRRPPESKLEATFDWDEDYFYGSFLLEKPELICGTDGLIWDKIRVLLYEPPSHRISIYPKARNKVGVEIIKMDGWIISHYEIGDWSQIEDNKWQLKVRIPWEVLDYTPQSGDKRGFNMEIWEYKEPKAPTLNVLSWSGGRSGCYYGTIKF
;
A
#
# COMPACT_ATOMS: atom_id res chain seq x y z
N MET A 1 3.07 -25.81 1.55
CA MET A 1 2.33 -24.77 0.82
C MET A 1 0.89 -25.21 0.49
N GLU A 2 0.68 -26.29 -0.29
CA GLU A 2 -0.67 -26.69 -0.77
C GLU A 2 -1.65 -27.26 0.28
N LYS A 3 -1.16 -27.79 1.41
CA LYS A 3 -2.02 -28.49 2.39
C LYS A 3 -3.04 -27.60 3.14
N LYS A 4 -2.88 -26.27 3.09
CA LYS A 4 -3.79 -25.32 3.78
C LYS A 4 -4.86 -24.69 2.87
N LEU A 5 -4.68 -24.78 1.55
CA LEU A 5 -5.62 -24.24 0.58
C LEU A 5 -6.83 -25.19 0.41
N SER A 6 -7.98 -24.64 0.00
CA SER A 6 -9.12 -25.46 -0.44
C SER A 6 -8.77 -26.17 -1.74
N LEU A 7 -9.61 -27.11 -2.17
CA LEU A 7 -9.43 -27.73 -3.49
C LEU A 7 -9.52 -26.68 -4.59
N GLU A 8 -10.51 -25.80 -4.52
CA GLU A 8 -10.80 -24.75 -5.49
C GLU A 8 -9.65 -23.74 -5.62
N GLU A 9 -9.06 -23.31 -4.51
CA GLU A 9 -7.90 -22.40 -4.50
C GLU A 9 -6.67 -23.06 -5.12
N ARG A 10 -6.42 -24.35 -4.84
CA ARG A 10 -5.32 -25.11 -5.46
C ARG A 10 -5.53 -25.26 -6.96
N GLU A 11 -6.73 -25.64 -7.38
CA GLU A 11 -7.04 -25.83 -8.79
C GLU A 11 -6.98 -24.49 -9.54
N LEU A 12 -7.38 -23.37 -8.94
CA LEU A 12 -7.17 -22.05 -9.53
C LEU A 12 -5.68 -21.73 -9.73
N LEU A 13 -4.83 -22.01 -8.74
CA LEU A 13 -3.38 -21.83 -8.88
C LEU A 13 -2.79 -22.73 -9.98
N ARG A 14 -3.24 -23.99 -10.08
CA ARG A 14 -2.82 -24.92 -11.14
C ARG A 14 -3.23 -24.41 -12.53
N LEU A 15 -4.47 -23.93 -12.67
CA LEU A 15 -4.93 -23.35 -13.92
C LEU A 15 -4.08 -22.15 -14.34
N LEU A 16 -3.78 -21.25 -13.39
CA LEU A 16 -2.90 -20.11 -13.66
C LEU A 16 -1.49 -20.57 -14.03
N GLN A 17 -0.93 -21.55 -13.32
CA GLN A 17 0.38 -22.13 -13.64
C GLN A 17 0.44 -22.73 -15.05
N SER A 18 -0.65 -23.31 -15.54
CA SER A 18 -0.69 -23.94 -16.87
C SER A 18 -0.49 -22.96 -18.04
N ILE A 19 -0.59 -21.64 -17.79
CA ILE A 19 -0.34 -20.62 -18.82
C ILE A 19 1.16 -20.37 -19.02
N ASP A 20 2.02 -20.79 -18.08
CA ASP A 20 3.47 -20.75 -18.25
C ASP A 20 3.86 -21.82 -19.28
N PRO A 21 4.43 -21.43 -20.45
CA PRO A 21 4.77 -22.38 -21.52
C PRO A 21 5.74 -23.49 -21.09
N GLU A 22 6.52 -23.25 -20.03
CA GLU A 22 7.46 -24.21 -19.44
C GLU A 22 6.80 -25.20 -18.47
N ARG A 23 5.55 -24.95 -18.04
CA ARG A 23 4.80 -25.78 -17.07
C ARG A 23 3.69 -26.59 -17.74
N LYS A 24 4.07 -27.41 -18.73
CA LYS A 24 3.15 -28.34 -19.41
C LYS A 24 2.72 -29.54 -18.54
N ASP A 25 3.34 -29.70 -17.38
CA ASP A 25 3.06 -30.73 -16.39
C ASP A 25 1.81 -30.44 -15.54
N VAL A 26 1.30 -29.20 -15.58
CA VAL A 26 0.19 -28.76 -14.74
C VAL A 26 -1.12 -28.84 -15.51
N GLU A 27 -1.98 -29.76 -15.09
CA GLU A 27 -3.34 -29.86 -15.57
C GLU A 27 -4.33 -29.50 -14.46
N PHE A 28 -5.40 -28.81 -14.85
CA PHE A 28 -6.53 -28.53 -13.97
C PHE A 28 -7.37 -29.80 -13.79
N ASP A 29 -7.68 -30.14 -12.54
CA ASP A 29 -8.48 -31.31 -12.22
C ASP A 29 -9.98 -30.98 -12.16
N PHE A 30 -10.74 -31.52 -13.12
CA PHE A 30 -12.20 -31.42 -13.18
C PHE A 30 -12.92 -32.51 -12.35
N SER A 31 -12.29 -33.01 -11.27
CA SER A 31 -12.85 -34.07 -10.43
C SER A 31 -14.24 -33.73 -9.86
N LYS A 32 -14.99 -34.76 -9.49
CA LYS A 32 -16.34 -34.62 -8.91
C LYS A 32 -16.35 -33.93 -7.54
N ASP A 33 -15.19 -33.83 -6.90
CA ASP A 33 -15.04 -33.22 -5.58
C ASP A 33 -14.89 -31.70 -5.68
N LEU A 34 -14.63 -31.14 -6.87
CA LEU A 34 -14.53 -29.70 -7.08
C LEU A 34 -15.91 -29.03 -6.96
N ASP A 35 -16.07 -28.14 -5.97
CA ASP A 35 -17.25 -27.30 -5.87
C ASP A 35 -17.12 -26.12 -6.84
N PHE A 36 -17.71 -26.26 -8.04
CA PHE A 36 -17.73 -25.20 -9.04
C PHE A 36 -18.36 -23.89 -8.56
N LYS A 37 -19.29 -23.92 -7.59
CA LYS A 37 -19.85 -22.69 -7.05
C LYS A 37 -18.78 -21.95 -6.25
N ARG A 38 -18.11 -22.65 -5.33
CA ARG A 38 -17.01 -22.06 -4.55
C ARG A 38 -15.85 -21.65 -5.43
N PHE A 39 -15.54 -22.42 -6.48
CA PHE A 39 -14.50 -22.05 -7.45
C PHE A 39 -14.80 -20.71 -8.14
N LEU A 40 -16.04 -20.50 -8.58
CA LEU A 40 -16.46 -19.24 -9.19
C LEU A 40 -16.40 -18.07 -8.21
N GLU A 41 -16.74 -18.29 -6.94
CA GLU A 41 -16.61 -17.28 -5.87
C GLU A 41 -15.14 -16.87 -5.69
N VAL A 42 -14.23 -17.84 -5.54
CA VAL A 42 -12.78 -17.57 -5.41
C VAL A 42 -12.25 -16.83 -6.64
N VAL A 43 -12.63 -17.23 -7.85
CA VAL A 43 -12.22 -16.55 -9.09
C VAL A 43 -12.71 -15.10 -9.14
N ALA A 44 -13.94 -14.84 -8.67
CA ALA A 44 -14.52 -13.50 -8.62
C ALA A 44 -13.84 -12.62 -7.56
N GLU A 45 -13.66 -13.14 -6.33
CA GLU A 45 -12.91 -12.50 -5.23
C GLU A 45 -11.50 -12.08 -5.69
N GLN A 46 -10.88 -12.88 -6.55
CA GLN A 46 -9.54 -12.63 -7.08
C GLN A 46 -9.49 -11.69 -8.29
N GLY A 47 -10.63 -11.21 -8.78
CA GLY A 47 -10.72 -10.20 -9.84
C GLY A 47 -10.24 -10.67 -11.22
N ILE A 48 -10.21 -11.99 -11.46
CA ILE A 48 -9.67 -12.61 -12.68
C ILE A 48 -10.73 -13.43 -13.45
N PHE A 49 -12.01 -13.15 -13.20
CA PHE A 49 -13.13 -13.89 -13.78
C PHE A 49 -13.09 -14.03 -15.31
N PRO A 50 -12.85 -12.96 -16.10
CA PRO A 50 -12.86 -13.06 -17.55
C PRO A 50 -11.67 -13.86 -18.07
N PHE A 51 -10.52 -13.70 -17.42
CA PHE A 51 -9.30 -14.43 -17.74
C PHE A 51 -9.51 -15.95 -17.58
N ILE A 52 -10.04 -16.38 -16.43
CA ILE A 52 -10.34 -17.80 -16.19
C ILE A 52 -11.41 -18.32 -17.14
N GLY A 53 -12.42 -17.49 -17.45
CA GLY A 53 -13.45 -17.85 -18.42
C GLY A 53 -12.90 -18.23 -19.78
N VAL A 54 -11.94 -17.46 -20.31
CA VAL A 54 -11.32 -17.77 -21.61
C VAL A 54 -10.44 -19.02 -21.54
N LEU A 55 -9.69 -19.23 -20.44
CA LEU A 55 -8.89 -20.45 -20.28
C LEU A 55 -9.74 -21.73 -20.26
N LEU A 56 -10.99 -21.62 -19.79
CA LEU A 56 -11.91 -22.75 -19.63
C LEU A 56 -12.91 -22.89 -20.78
N GLU A 57 -13.05 -21.91 -21.67
CA GLU A 57 -14.11 -21.84 -22.70
C GLU A 57 -14.20 -23.11 -23.56
N ASN A 58 -13.04 -23.65 -23.94
CA ASN A 58 -12.94 -24.81 -24.84
C ASN A 58 -12.75 -26.15 -24.11
N LYS A 59 -12.94 -26.20 -22.78
CA LYS A 59 -12.80 -27.42 -21.98
C LYS A 59 -14.16 -28.10 -21.84
N ASN A 60 -14.29 -29.31 -22.39
CA ASN A 60 -15.56 -30.06 -22.42
C ASN A 60 -15.99 -30.55 -21.02
N GLU A 61 -15.04 -30.62 -20.11
CA GLU A 61 -15.20 -31.04 -18.72
C GLU A 61 -15.88 -29.96 -17.87
N VAL A 62 -15.93 -28.71 -18.34
CA VAL A 62 -16.57 -27.60 -17.63
C VAL A 62 -18.09 -27.70 -17.79
N PRO A 63 -18.87 -27.78 -16.69
CA PRO A 63 -20.32 -27.86 -16.77
C PRO A 63 -20.94 -26.68 -17.54
N ASP A 64 -21.98 -26.93 -18.34
CA ASP A 64 -22.63 -25.90 -19.18
C ASP A 64 -23.08 -24.67 -18.38
N ARG A 65 -23.58 -24.88 -17.16
CA ARG A 65 -23.96 -23.78 -16.26
C ARG A 65 -22.78 -22.86 -15.94
N VAL A 66 -21.58 -23.42 -15.76
CA VAL A 66 -20.35 -22.68 -15.44
C VAL A 66 -19.87 -21.93 -16.67
N ARG A 67 -19.90 -22.57 -17.84
CA ARG A 67 -19.61 -21.92 -19.13
C ARG A 67 -20.54 -20.75 -19.40
N MET A 68 -21.84 -20.91 -19.14
CA MET A 68 -22.82 -19.85 -19.30
C MET A 68 -22.58 -18.67 -18.35
N THR A 69 -22.14 -18.94 -17.10
CA THR A 69 -21.74 -17.87 -16.18
C THR A 69 -20.53 -17.09 -16.71
N PHE A 70 -19.48 -17.77 -17.19
CA PHE A 70 -18.32 -17.11 -17.81
C PHE A 70 -18.71 -16.28 -19.03
N PHE A 71 -19.52 -16.85 -19.92
CA PHE A 71 -20.02 -16.15 -21.11
C PHE A 71 -20.78 -14.86 -20.73
N THR A 72 -21.72 -14.95 -19.79
CA THR A 72 -22.53 -13.80 -19.36
C THR A 72 -21.67 -12.71 -18.71
N GLN A 73 -20.73 -13.08 -17.85
CA GLN A 73 -19.84 -12.11 -17.20
C GLN A 73 -18.87 -11.48 -18.21
N ASN A 74 -18.36 -12.23 -19.17
CA ASN A 74 -17.52 -11.69 -20.24
C ASN A 74 -18.29 -10.64 -21.05
N MET A 75 -19.56 -10.87 -21.38
CA MET A 75 -20.39 -9.85 -22.05
C MET A 75 -20.56 -8.58 -21.21
N ILE A 76 -20.75 -8.70 -19.89
CA ILE A 76 -20.86 -7.56 -18.98
C ILE A 76 -19.54 -6.77 -18.95
N VAL A 77 -18.40 -7.46 -18.85
CA VAL A 77 -17.08 -6.83 -18.85
C VAL A 77 -16.80 -6.14 -20.18
N GLN A 78 -17.18 -6.75 -21.31
CA GLN A 78 -17.06 -6.14 -22.63
C GLN A 78 -17.84 -4.83 -22.76
N ASP A 79 -19.10 -4.81 -22.33
CA ASP A 79 -19.92 -3.59 -22.32
C ASP A 79 -19.30 -2.51 -21.42
N ARG A 80 -18.85 -2.90 -20.21
CA ARG A 80 -18.18 -1.99 -19.28
C ARG A 80 -16.89 -1.42 -19.85
N GLN A 81 -16.03 -2.24 -20.45
CA GLN A 81 -14.78 -1.78 -21.04
C GLN A 81 -15.00 -0.81 -22.19
N ARG A 82 -16.00 -1.04 -23.03
CA ARG A 82 -16.40 -0.09 -24.08
C ARG A 82 -16.82 1.25 -23.47
N LYS A 83 -17.69 1.24 -22.46
CA LYS A 83 -18.14 2.45 -21.76
C LYS A 83 -16.98 3.22 -21.10
N LEU A 84 -16.06 2.50 -20.45
CA LEU A 84 -14.86 3.10 -19.87
C LEU A 84 -13.95 3.72 -20.95
N ARG A 85 -13.78 3.03 -22.07
CA ARG A 85 -12.98 3.56 -23.19
C ARG A 85 -13.55 4.85 -23.75
N ASP A 86 -14.87 4.89 -23.96
CA ASP A 86 -15.57 6.07 -24.47
C ASP A 86 -15.45 7.24 -23.48
N GLU A 87 -15.59 6.97 -22.18
CA GLU A 87 -15.45 7.99 -21.14
C GLU A 87 -14.01 8.52 -21.05
N LEU A 88 -13.01 7.64 -21.08
CA LEU A 88 -11.60 8.04 -21.12
C LEU A 88 -11.31 8.97 -22.31
N GLN A 89 -11.90 8.66 -23.47
CA GLN A 89 -11.75 9.50 -24.66
C GLN A 89 -12.39 10.89 -24.46
N ILE A 90 -13.55 10.98 -23.80
CA ILE A 90 -14.20 12.26 -23.47
C ILE A 90 -13.32 13.09 -22.54
N VAL A 91 -12.87 12.51 -21.43
CA VAL A 91 -12.02 13.17 -20.44
C VAL A 91 -10.72 13.65 -21.08
N ALA A 92 -10.00 12.75 -21.75
CA ALA A 92 -8.74 13.08 -22.39
C ALA A 92 -8.89 14.15 -23.49
N THR A 93 -10.01 14.16 -24.22
CA THR A 93 -10.30 15.20 -25.21
C THR A 93 -10.38 16.58 -24.57
N GLN A 94 -11.04 16.72 -23.40
CA GLN A 94 -11.12 18.01 -22.72
C GLN A 94 -9.79 18.43 -22.11
N LEU A 95 -9.02 17.48 -21.56
CA LEU A 95 -7.67 17.74 -21.06
C LEU A 95 -6.73 18.21 -22.18
N ASN A 96 -6.76 17.57 -23.35
CA ASN A 96 -5.93 17.94 -24.49
C ASN A 96 -6.24 19.36 -24.99
N LYS A 97 -7.50 19.82 -24.94
CA LYS A 97 -7.86 21.21 -25.27
C LYS A 97 -7.22 22.23 -24.33
N ARG A 98 -6.85 21.83 -23.11
CA ARG A 98 -6.10 22.62 -22.15
C ARG A 98 -4.58 22.40 -22.24
N GLY A 99 -4.11 21.63 -23.23
CA GLY A 99 -2.69 21.33 -23.43
C GLY A 99 -2.15 20.23 -22.52
N ILE A 100 -3.03 19.45 -21.88
CA ILE A 100 -2.67 18.38 -20.95
C ILE A 100 -2.83 17.02 -21.64
N THR A 101 -1.76 16.23 -21.66
CA THR A 101 -1.77 14.85 -22.13
C THR A 101 -1.69 13.91 -20.92
N PRO A 102 -2.80 13.27 -20.51
CA PRO A 102 -2.79 12.37 -19.37
C PRO A 102 -2.00 11.09 -19.68
N ILE A 103 -1.26 10.58 -18.69
CA ILE A 103 -0.62 9.27 -18.74
C ILE A 103 -1.50 8.27 -17.99
N VAL A 104 -2.01 7.26 -18.69
CA VAL A 104 -2.79 6.18 -18.08
C VAL A 104 -1.83 5.19 -17.41
N LEU A 105 -2.04 4.94 -16.11
CA LEU A 105 -1.08 4.17 -15.30
C LEU A 105 -1.40 2.67 -15.24
N LYS A 106 -2.67 2.34 -15.08
CA LYS A 106 -3.20 0.96 -15.05
C LYS A 106 -4.35 0.84 -16.03
N GLY A 107 -5.11 -0.26 -16.03
CA GLY A 107 -6.28 -0.29 -16.91
C GLY A 107 -5.88 -0.54 -18.35
N PHE A 108 -6.16 0.47 -19.17
CA PHE A 108 -5.94 0.48 -20.62
C PHE A 108 -4.47 0.27 -21.01
N SER A 109 -3.52 0.67 -20.16
CA SER A 109 -2.08 0.51 -20.43
C SER A 109 -1.61 -0.95 -20.52
N PHE A 110 -2.39 -1.89 -19.98
CA PHE A 110 -2.06 -3.33 -19.99
C PHE A 110 -2.84 -4.13 -21.04
N LEU A 111 -3.87 -3.56 -21.67
CA LEU A 111 -4.83 -4.34 -22.48
C LEU A 111 -4.16 -5.15 -23.59
N GLU A 112 -3.21 -4.55 -24.30
CA GLU A 112 -2.47 -5.19 -25.41
C GLU A 112 -1.48 -6.27 -24.94
N LYS A 113 -1.24 -6.35 -23.63
CA LYS A 113 -0.35 -7.37 -23.04
C LYS A 113 -1.11 -8.66 -22.72
N TYR A 114 -2.43 -8.59 -22.65
CA TYR A 114 -3.29 -9.76 -22.53
C TYR A 114 -3.53 -10.38 -23.92
N PRO A 115 -3.68 -11.72 -24.02
CA PRO A 115 -4.02 -12.38 -25.28
C PRO A 115 -5.33 -11.86 -25.90
N ASP A 116 -6.28 -11.51 -25.05
CA ASP A 116 -7.49 -10.78 -25.40
C ASP A 116 -7.64 -9.60 -24.41
N PRO A 117 -7.70 -8.34 -24.88
CA PRO A 117 -7.97 -7.17 -24.04
C PRO A 117 -9.16 -7.33 -23.07
N LEU A 118 -10.17 -8.11 -23.47
CA LEU A 118 -11.41 -8.33 -22.71
C LEU A 118 -11.19 -9.19 -21.46
N MET A 119 -10.02 -9.85 -21.34
CA MET A 119 -9.65 -10.65 -20.17
C MET A 119 -9.29 -9.81 -18.95
N ARG A 120 -8.95 -8.53 -19.13
CA ARG A 120 -8.51 -7.66 -18.05
C ARG A 120 -9.66 -6.77 -17.58
N ILE A 121 -10.03 -6.84 -16.30
CA ILE A 121 -11.05 -5.95 -15.72
C ILE A 121 -10.41 -4.62 -15.29
N SER A 122 -10.98 -3.52 -15.80
CA SER A 122 -10.67 -2.15 -15.37
C SER A 122 -11.84 -1.61 -14.55
N GLY A 123 -11.55 -1.02 -13.39
CA GLY A 123 -12.56 -0.46 -12.48
C GLY A 123 -12.67 1.06 -12.60
N ASP A 124 -11.52 1.70 -12.60
CA ASP A 124 -11.23 3.13 -12.46
C ASP A 124 -10.22 3.60 -13.50
N PHE A 125 -10.03 4.91 -13.60
CA PHE A 125 -8.99 5.55 -14.39
C PHE A 125 -7.90 6.15 -13.50
N ASP A 126 -6.67 5.70 -13.67
CA ASP A 126 -5.51 6.27 -12.99
C ASP A 126 -4.75 7.12 -13.98
N LEU A 127 -4.91 8.43 -13.82
CA LEU A 127 -4.35 9.41 -14.72
C LEU A 127 -3.23 10.15 -13.99
N MET A 128 -2.00 9.91 -14.42
CA MET A 128 -0.86 10.73 -14.03
C MET A 128 -0.86 12.02 -14.84
N VAL A 129 -0.81 13.14 -14.12
CA VAL A 129 -0.73 14.50 -14.65
C VAL A 129 0.43 15.23 -13.98
N LYS A 130 0.85 16.36 -14.53
CA LYS A 130 1.87 17.17 -13.86
C LYS A 130 1.25 17.84 -12.63
N ARG A 131 2.07 18.04 -11.60
CA ARG A 131 1.63 18.64 -10.33
C ARG A 131 1.05 20.04 -10.53
N GLU A 132 1.66 20.82 -11.42
CA GLU A 132 1.22 22.17 -11.78
C GLU A 132 -0.13 22.21 -12.52
N ASP A 133 -0.57 21.09 -13.11
CA ASP A 133 -1.80 21.02 -13.90
C ASP A 133 -3.03 20.58 -13.08
N VAL A 134 -2.86 20.22 -11.79
CA VAL A 134 -3.90 19.64 -10.93
C VAL A 134 -5.19 20.49 -10.89
N TYR A 135 -5.09 21.81 -10.72
CA TYR A 135 -6.26 22.68 -10.69
C TYR A 135 -6.97 22.79 -12.04
N VAL A 136 -6.22 22.70 -13.14
CA VAL A 136 -6.81 22.70 -14.49
C VAL A 136 -7.52 21.37 -14.75
N VAL A 137 -6.98 20.26 -14.24
CA VAL A 137 -7.62 18.95 -14.29
C VAL A 137 -8.92 18.95 -13.48
N ASP A 138 -8.91 19.50 -12.26
CA ASP A 138 -10.11 19.66 -11.43
C ASP A 138 -11.20 20.45 -12.17
N GLU A 139 -10.86 21.62 -12.75
CA GLU A 139 -11.80 22.44 -13.54
C GLU A 139 -12.43 21.62 -14.68
N VAL A 140 -11.61 20.86 -15.41
CA VAL A 140 -12.07 20.01 -16.53
C VAL A 140 -12.99 18.90 -16.02
N LEU A 141 -12.61 18.17 -14.98
CA LEU A 141 -13.40 17.07 -14.43
C LEU A 141 -14.74 17.57 -13.88
N CYS A 142 -14.73 18.66 -13.11
CA CYS A 142 -15.94 19.31 -12.62
C CYS A 142 -16.86 19.76 -13.76
N SER A 143 -16.31 20.30 -14.85
CA SER A 143 -17.10 20.71 -16.03
C SER A 143 -17.75 19.52 -16.76
N LEU A 144 -17.19 18.32 -16.61
CA LEU A 144 -17.76 17.06 -17.12
C LEU A 144 -18.77 16.44 -16.15
N GLY A 145 -18.98 17.04 -14.97
CA GLY A 145 -19.94 16.58 -13.97
C GLY A 145 -19.35 15.58 -12.97
N TYR A 146 -18.03 15.46 -12.88
CA TYR A 146 -17.37 14.74 -11.81
C TYR A 146 -17.36 15.57 -10.52
N GLY A 147 -17.50 14.92 -9.38
CA GLY A 147 -17.26 15.51 -8.06
C GLY A 147 -16.24 14.69 -7.28
N MET A 148 -15.47 15.35 -6.41
CA MET A 148 -14.62 14.64 -5.46
C MET A 148 -15.48 13.91 -4.43
N GLU A 149 -15.14 12.65 -4.15
CA GLU A 149 -15.81 11.85 -3.13
C GLU A 149 -14.78 11.11 -2.26
N GLU A 150 -15.07 11.01 -0.97
CA GLU A 150 -14.37 10.13 -0.04
C GLU A 150 -15.38 9.14 0.58
N TYR A 151 -15.23 7.84 0.29
CA TYR A 151 -16.15 6.79 0.74
C TYR A 151 -17.63 7.08 0.44
N GLY A 152 -17.93 7.66 -0.73
CA GLY A 152 -19.28 8.04 -1.16
C GLY A 152 -19.80 9.33 -0.52
N THR A 153 -18.97 10.05 0.22
CA THR A 153 -19.30 11.37 0.77
C THR A 153 -18.72 12.46 -0.14
N PRO A 154 -19.54 13.36 -0.68
CA PRO A 154 -19.05 14.48 -1.49
C PRO A 154 -18.07 15.35 -0.72
N PHE A 155 -17.01 15.79 -1.39
CA PHE A 155 -15.98 16.66 -0.85
C PHE A 155 -15.86 17.93 -1.71
N GLU A 156 -15.60 19.07 -1.07
CA GLU A 156 -15.41 20.34 -1.77
C GLU A 156 -14.02 20.37 -2.43
N SER A 157 -13.94 20.69 -3.73
CA SER A 157 -12.73 20.48 -4.53
C SER A 157 -11.50 21.22 -3.99
N GLU A 158 -11.62 22.49 -3.59
CA GLU A 158 -10.45 23.25 -3.10
C GLU A 158 -9.89 22.61 -1.83
N HIS A 159 -10.77 22.27 -0.88
CA HIS A 159 -10.37 21.55 0.32
C HIS A 159 -9.80 20.18 0.00
N GLY A 160 -10.42 19.44 -0.93
CA GLY A 160 -9.99 18.11 -1.37
C GLY A 160 -8.57 18.11 -1.95
N ILE A 161 -8.26 19.07 -2.81
CA ILE A 161 -6.90 19.29 -3.32
C ILE A 161 -5.94 19.63 -2.19
N ALA A 162 -6.32 20.55 -1.29
CA ALA A 162 -5.45 20.99 -0.19
C ALA A 162 -5.06 19.84 0.77
N VAL A 163 -6.00 18.94 1.08
CA VAL A 163 -5.73 17.78 1.96
C VAL A 163 -4.98 16.66 1.25
N SER A 164 -5.12 16.53 -0.08
CA SER A 164 -4.51 15.45 -0.86
C SER A 164 -3.26 15.85 -1.66
N GLN A 165 -2.84 17.13 -1.62
CA GLN A 165 -1.69 17.63 -2.39
C GLN A 165 -0.36 16.92 -2.10
N ASN A 166 -0.23 16.23 -0.96
CA ASN A 166 0.97 15.48 -0.58
C ASN A 166 0.80 13.96 -0.73
N LEU A 167 -0.40 13.51 -1.11
CA LEU A 167 -0.70 12.13 -1.42
C LEU A 167 -0.34 11.82 -2.87
N HIS A 168 -0.13 10.54 -3.19
CA HIS A 168 0.20 10.09 -4.54
C HIS A 168 -0.94 10.30 -5.57
N HIS A 169 -2.18 10.37 -5.10
CA HIS A 169 -3.32 10.81 -5.88
C HIS A 169 -4.21 11.76 -5.07
N LEU A 170 -5.00 12.57 -5.80
CA LEU A 170 -6.10 13.35 -5.20
C LEU A 170 -7.20 12.43 -4.66
N LEU A 171 -8.16 13.00 -3.92
CA LEU A 171 -9.42 12.28 -3.65
C LEU A 171 -10.05 11.83 -4.98
N PRO A 172 -10.65 10.62 -5.03
CA PRO A 172 -11.27 10.11 -6.25
C PRO A 172 -12.36 11.06 -6.78
N TYR A 173 -12.38 11.25 -8.09
CA TYR A 173 -13.45 11.95 -8.79
C TYR A 173 -14.47 10.93 -9.28
N CYS A 174 -15.70 11.05 -8.82
CA CYS A 174 -16.81 10.17 -9.18
C CYS A 174 -17.79 10.90 -10.10
N HIS A 175 -18.28 10.18 -11.10
CA HIS A 175 -19.38 10.64 -11.95
C HIS A 175 -20.34 9.48 -12.20
N SER A 176 -21.64 9.70 -11.96
CA SER A 176 -22.69 8.74 -12.29
C SER A 176 -23.66 9.36 -13.29
N SER A 177 -23.89 8.66 -14.40
CA SER A 177 -24.83 9.05 -15.45
C SER A 177 -25.62 7.84 -15.96
N GLU A 178 -26.54 8.07 -16.89
CA GLU A 178 -27.26 6.99 -17.58
C GLU A 178 -26.33 6.03 -18.34
N ARG A 179 -25.09 6.46 -18.64
CA ARG A 179 -24.08 5.64 -19.34
C ARG A 179 -23.33 4.69 -18.40
N GLY A 180 -23.29 5.00 -17.11
CA GLY A 180 -22.60 4.23 -16.08
C GLY A 180 -22.07 5.10 -14.95
N SER A 181 -21.34 4.45 -14.04
CA SER A 181 -20.58 5.12 -12.98
C SER A 181 -19.09 5.00 -13.27
N TYR A 182 -18.39 6.11 -13.10
CA TYR A 182 -16.98 6.29 -13.46
C TYR A 182 -16.24 6.89 -12.29
N MET A 183 -15.01 6.41 -12.07
CA MET A 183 -14.11 6.92 -11.05
C MET A 183 -12.75 7.24 -11.67
N ILE A 184 -12.22 8.42 -11.36
CA ILE A 184 -10.90 8.88 -11.81
C ILE A 184 -10.05 9.17 -10.57
N GLU A 185 -8.91 8.52 -10.47
CA GLU A 185 -7.83 8.86 -9.55
C GLU A 185 -6.81 9.70 -10.31
N VAL A 186 -6.62 10.94 -9.88
CA VAL A 186 -5.63 11.86 -10.47
C VAL A 186 -4.33 11.76 -9.68
N HIS A 187 -3.33 11.14 -10.29
CA HIS A 187 -2.00 10.91 -9.71
C HIS A 187 -1.06 12.07 -10.02
N GLN A 188 -0.11 12.30 -9.11
CA GLN A 188 0.91 13.36 -9.21
C GLN A 188 2.30 12.75 -9.00
N PRO A 189 3.35 13.21 -9.71
CA PRO A 189 4.71 12.72 -9.49
C PRO A 189 5.30 13.24 -8.17
N GLN A 190 6.31 12.53 -7.66
CA GLN A 190 7.16 12.96 -6.53
C GLN A 190 6.43 13.19 -5.21
N THR A 191 5.35 12.45 -4.98
CA THR A 191 4.61 12.52 -3.71
C THR A 191 5.39 11.81 -2.61
N GLU A 192 5.05 12.08 -1.34
CA GLU A 192 5.83 11.59 -0.17
C GLU A 192 6.12 10.09 -0.26
N GLU A 193 5.15 9.30 -0.73
CA GLU A 193 5.22 7.85 -0.83
C GLU A 193 6.30 7.34 -1.80
N TYR A 194 6.43 7.92 -2.99
CA TYR A 194 7.42 7.48 -3.99
C TYR A 194 8.78 8.16 -3.79
N SER A 195 8.76 9.41 -3.35
CA SER A 195 9.94 10.15 -2.90
C SER A 195 10.65 9.44 -1.75
N TYR A 196 9.89 8.78 -0.87
CA TYR A 196 10.42 7.97 0.22
C TYR A 196 11.24 6.77 -0.27
N PHE A 197 10.81 6.10 -1.34
CA PHE A 197 11.61 5.05 -1.97
C PHE A 197 12.72 5.59 -2.89
N GLY A 198 12.69 6.90 -3.16
CA GLY A 198 13.57 7.62 -4.07
C GLY A 198 13.33 7.26 -5.53
N ILE A 199 12.10 6.89 -5.89
CA ILE A 199 11.75 6.50 -7.26
C ILE A 199 11.66 7.75 -8.13
N ASP A 200 12.34 7.73 -9.28
CA ASP A 200 12.31 8.86 -10.24
C ASP A 200 11.12 8.73 -11.21
N GLU A 201 9.92 9.01 -10.72
CA GLU A 201 8.70 8.98 -11.53
C GLU A 201 8.68 10.03 -12.64
N GLU A 202 9.32 11.18 -12.45
CA GLU A 202 9.42 12.18 -13.51
C GLU A 202 10.17 11.65 -14.72
N GLU A 203 11.26 10.92 -14.50
CA GLU A 203 12.00 10.26 -15.56
C GLU A 203 11.20 9.12 -16.23
N MET A 204 10.29 8.46 -15.51
CA MET A 204 9.33 7.52 -16.11
C MET A 204 8.30 8.27 -16.96
N ASN A 205 7.73 9.37 -16.44
CA ASN A 205 6.77 10.22 -17.14
C ASN A 205 7.33 10.82 -18.43
N ARG A 206 8.59 11.31 -18.41
CA ARG A 206 9.29 11.84 -19.59
C ARG A 206 9.46 10.81 -20.71
N LYS A 207 9.53 9.52 -20.36
CA LYS A 207 9.67 8.40 -21.32
C LYS A 207 8.35 7.66 -21.57
N SER A 208 7.22 8.28 -21.21
CA SER A 208 5.91 7.80 -21.63
C SER A 208 5.80 7.78 -23.16
N VAL A 209 4.96 6.88 -23.66
CA VAL A 209 4.70 6.66 -25.09
C VAL A 209 3.21 6.81 -25.35
N PRO A 210 2.78 7.11 -26.59
CA PRO A 210 1.36 7.15 -26.92
C PRO A 210 0.66 5.83 -26.57
N LEU A 211 -0.54 5.93 -26.02
CA LEU A 211 -1.45 4.80 -25.86
C LEU A 211 -2.15 4.55 -27.19
N GLU A 212 -1.96 3.36 -27.76
CA GLU A 212 -2.55 3.00 -29.05
C GLU A 212 -4.08 2.79 -28.96
N GLY A 213 -4.73 2.81 -30.12
CA GLY A 213 -6.18 2.61 -30.25
C GLY A 213 -7.02 3.90 -30.19
N PHE A 214 -6.45 5.05 -29.85
CA PHE A 214 -7.18 6.32 -29.79
C PHE A 214 -6.77 7.23 -30.96
N SER A 215 -7.65 7.41 -31.96
CA SER A 215 -7.30 8.08 -33.23
C SER A 215 -7.24 9.60 -33.15
N ASP A 216 -8.04 10.21 -32.26
CA ASP A 216 -8.30 11.66 -32.26
C ASP A 216 -8.00 12.34 -30.92
N VAL A 217 -7.35 11.63 -30.01
CA VAL A 217 -7.02 12.12 -28.68
C VAL A 217 -5.63 11.66 -28.28
N GLN A 218 -4.87 12.57 -27.67
CA GLN A 218 -3.54 12.29 -27.13
C GLN A 218 -3.69 11.74 -25.72
N ILE A 219 -3.41 10.45 -25.61
CA ILE A 219 -3.31 9.72 -24.35
C ILE A 219 -1.95 9.05 -24.34
N ALA A 220 -1.25 9.11 -23.21
CA ALA A 220 0.03 8.44 -23.02
C ALA A 220 -0.10 7.26 -22.06
N ARG A 221 0.92 6.41 -22.06
CA ARG A 221 1.14 5.35 -21.08
C ARG A 221 2.64 5.23 -20.79
N TYR A 222 3.01 4.55 -19.74
CA TYR A 222 4.42 4.14 -19.59
C TYR A 222 4.84 3.21 -20.73
N ASN A 223 6.10 3.34 -21.15
CA ASN A 223 6.74 2.34 -22.02
C ASN A 223 6.80 0.98 -21.28
N ASP A 224 7.04 -0.10 -22.00
CA ASP A 224 6.88 -1.45 -21.43
C ASP A 224 7.79 -1.75 -20.23
N LEU A 225 9.00 -1.17 -20.17
CA LEU A 225 9.89 -1.34 -19.02
C LEU A 225 9.35 -0.60 -17.80
N ASP A 226 8.97 0.67 -18.00
CA ASP A 226 8.39 1.51 -16.93
C ASP A 226 7.01 1.01 -16.50
N LEU A 227 6.25 0.37 -17.38
CA LEU A 227 4.97 -0.26 -17.07
C LEU A 227 5.16 -1.48 -16.15
N LEU A 228 6.19 -2.31 -16.37
CA LEU A 228 6.53 -3.41 -15.45
C LEU A 228 7.05 -2.87 -14.11
N ILE A 229 7.85 -1.81 -14.12
CA ILE A 229 8.31 -1.14 -12.89
C ILE A 229 7.10 -0.61 -12.11
N TYR A 230 6.19 0.10 -12.78
CA TYR A 230 4.98 0.62 -12.17
C TYR A 230 4.05 -0.50 -11.66
N ALA A 231 3.91 -1.62 -12.38
CA ALA A 231 3.20 -2.79 -11.90
C ALA A 231 3.79 -3.32 -10.58
N CYS A 232 5.12 -3.36 -10.47
CA CYS A 232 5.81 -3.73 -9.23
C CYS A 232 5.57 -2.72 -8.11
N ILE A 233 5.59 -1.43 -8.41
CA ILE A 233 5.30 -0.35 -7.44
C ILE A 233 3.88 -0.47 -6.91
N HIS A 234 2.90 -0.60 -7.80
CA HIS A 234 1.50 -0.76 -7.46
C HIS A 234 1.29 -2.03 -6.61
N PHE A 235 1.85 -3.16 -7.05
CA PHE A 235 1.82 -4.40 -6.29
C PHE A 235 2.38 -4.22 -4.87
N PHE A 236 3.56 -3.60 -4.77
CA PHE A 236 4.23 -3.37 -3.50
C PHE A 236 3.37 -2.52 -2.55
N ARG A 237 2.77 -1.43 -3.03
CA ARG A 237 1.84 -0.59 -2.25
C ARG A 237 0.72 -1.41 -1.59
N HIS A 238 0.05 -2.25 -2.38
CA HIS A 238 -1.01 -3.12 -1.85
C HIS A 238 -0.46 -4.21 -0.93
N ALA A 239 0.78 -4.65 -1.14
CA ALA A 239 1.43 -5.74 -0.40
C ALA A 239 2.13 -5.33 0.91
N GLN A 240 2.33 -4.03 1.16
CA GLN A 240 3.17 -3.52 2.23
C GLN A 240 2.58 -3.60 3.64
N THR A 241 1.26 -3.66 3.81
CA THR A 241 0.72 -3.89 5.17
C THR A 241 -0.46 -4.82 5.11
N TRP A 242 -0.68 -5.56 6.20
CA TRP A 242 -1.87 -6.37 6.38
C TRP A 242 -3.15 -5.56 6.22
N PHE A 243 -3.21 -4.37 6.83
CA PHE A 243 -4.34 -3.46 6.68
C PHE A 243 -4.59 -3.11 5.22
N TRP A 244 -3.54 -2.79 4.44
CA TRP A 244 -3.68 -2.51 3.02
C TRP A 244 -4.06 -3.76 2.21
N ALA A 245 -3.54 -4.93 2.59
CA ALA A 245 -3.88 -6.21 1.95
C ALA A 245 -5.36 -6.58 2.08
N ILE A 246 -5.94 -6.31 3.26
CA ILE A 246 -7.34 -6.61 3.58
C ILE A 246 -8.27 -5.51 3.06
N ARG A 247 -7.85 -4.25 3.15
CA ARG A 247 -8.68 -3.09 2.78
C ARG A 247 -8.68 -2.82 1.27
N PHE A 248 -7.63 -3.20 0.55
CA PHE A 248 -7.47 -2.89 -0.87
C PHE A 248 -7.17 -4.11 -1.73
N ASP A 249 -7.57 -5.31 -1.26
CA ASP A 249 -7.56 -6.58 -1.97
C ASP A 249 -6.28 -6.84 -2.78
N ILE A 250 -5.19 -7.27 -2.13
CA ILE A 250 -4.17 -7.99 -2.90
C ILE A 250 -4.87 -9.21 -3.49
N ASN A 251 -4.98 -9.23 -4.81
CA ASN A 251 -5.65 -10.29 -5.53
C ASN A 251 -4.80 -10.71 -6.73
N LEU A 252 -5.13 -11.87 -7.30
CA LEU A 252 -4.40 -12.46 -8.43
C LEU A 252 -4.39 -11.57 -9.67
N ARG A 253 -5.31 -10.61 -9.81
CA ARG A 253 -5.28 -9.63 -10.90
C ARG A 253 -3.97 -8.84 -10.92
N LEU A 254 -3.45 -8.42 -9.76
CA LEU A 254 -2.19 -7.68 -9.67
C LEU A 254 -1.00 -8.53 -10.10
N PHE A 255 -1.00 -9.82 -9.78
CA PHE A 255 0.04 -10.77 -10.21
C PHE A 255 -0.03 -10.99 -11.71
N LEU A 256 -1.24 -11.08 -12.26
CA LEU A 256 -1.47 -11.30 -13.68
C LEU A 256 -0.98 -10.10 -14.52
N ASP A 257 -1.20 -8.87 -14.06
CA ASP A 257 -0.65 -7.66 -14.71
C ASP A 257 0.88 -7.75 -14.83
N VAL A 258 1.56 -8.08 -13.72
CA VAL A 258 3.02 -8.27 -13.69
C VAL A 258 3.46 -9.41 -14.61
N PHE A 259 2.76 -10.55 -14.56
CA PHE A 259 3.08 -11.70 -15.40
C PHE A 259 2.94 -11.39 -16.90
N MET A 260 1.86 -10.72 -17.29
CA MET A 260 1.59 -10.38 -18.70
C MET A 260 2.65 -9.44 -19.28
N ILE A 261 2.99 -8.37 -18.55
CA ILE A 261 4.05 -7.47 -19.01
C ILE A 261 5.43 -8.13 -18.96
N ALA A 262 5.73 -8.96 -17.95
CA ALA A 262 6.99 -9.71 -17.89
C ALA A 262 7.14 -10.69 -19.08
N HIS A 263 6.06 -11.36 -19.49
CA HIS A 263 6.04 -12.19 -20.68
C HIS A 263 6.24 -11.38 -21.97
N HIS A 264 5.81 -10.13 -21.99
CA HIS A 264 6.13 -9.22 -23.11
C HIS A 264 7.61 -8.83 -23.10
N ILE A 265 8.16 -8.47 -21.93
CA ILE A 265 9.59 -8.15 -21.76
C ILE A 265 10.48 -9.32 -22.20
N SER A 266 10.09 -10.57 -21.93
CA SER A 266 10.87 -11.74 -22.33
C SER A 266 10.99 -11.92 -23.85
N LYS A 267 10.03 -11.38 -24.63
CA LYS A 267 10.06 -11.38 -26.09
C LYS A 267 10.85 -10.22 -26.69
N MET A 268 11.13 -9.18 -25.90
CA MET A 268 11.93 -8.05 -26.35
C MET A 268 13.41 -8.43 -26.41
N LYS A 269 14.11 -7.96 -27.45
CA LYS A 269 15.56 -8.09 -27.53
C LYS A 269 16.22 -7.44 -26.31
N ASP A 270 17.01 -8.24 -25.58
CA ASP A 270 17.68 -7.86 -24.33
C ASP A 270 16.73 -7.29 -23.26
N GLY A 271 15.44 -7.64 -23.31
CA GLY A 271 14.38 -7.02 -22.50
C GLY A 271 14.67 -7.04 -21.00
N TRP A 272 15.05 -8.19 -20.46
CA TRP A 272 15.39 -8.33 -19.04
C TRP A 272 16.62 -7.55 -18.61
N ARG A 273 17.64 -7.46 -19.47
CA ARG A 273 18.85 -6.66 -19.17
C ARG A 273 18.50 -5.19 -19.10
N ARG A 274 17.76 -4.71 -20.10
CA ARG A 274 17.25 -3.34 -20.14
C ARG A 274 16.32 -3.02 -18.97
N PHE A 275 15.52 -4.00 -18.52
CA PHE A 275 14.67 -3.85 -17.34
C PHE A 275 15.49 -3.65 -16.07
N VAL A 276 16.52 -4.46 -15.84
CA VAL A 276 17.40 -4.30 -14.67
C VAL A 276 18.10 -2.94 -14.69
N GLU A 277 18.69 -2.57 -15.82
CA GLU A 277 19.32 -1.25 -16.02
C GLU A 277 18.33 -0.12 -15.77
N ARG A 278 17.09 -0.25 -16.25
CA ARG A 278 16.05 0.76 -16.06
C ARG A 278 15.59 0.84 -14.60
N ALA A 279 15.42 -0.30 -13.93
CA ALA A 279 15.05 -0.35 -12.52
C ALA A 279 16.13 0.27 -11.62
N GLU A 280 17.41 0.15 -11.97
CA GLU A 280 18.50 0.91 -11.34
C GLU A 280 18.39 2.40 -11.62
N GLN A 281 18.20 2.78 -12.88
CA GLN A 281 18.14 4.18 -13.29
C GLN A 281 17.06 4.96 -12.54
N VAL A 282 15.90 4.35 -12.28
CA VAL A 282 14.78 4.98 -11.56
C VAL A 282 14.70 4.55 -10.08
N ASN A 283 15.74 3.89 -9.56
CA ASN A 283 15.86 3.46 -8.16
C ASN A 283 14.66 2.58 -7.67
N ALA A 284 14.17 1.70 -8.54
CA ALA A 284 13.09 0.76 -8.28
C ALA A 284 13.53 -0.71 -8.08
N VAL A 285 14.85 -0.99 -8.07
CA VAL A 285 15.44 -2.35 -7.94
C VAL A 285 14.79 -3.18 -6.82
N ARG A 286 14.64 -2.59 -5.63
CA ARG A 286 14.11 -3.28 -4.44
C ARG A 286 12.65 -3.70 -4.60
N ILE A 287 11.86 -2.79 -5.14
CA ILE A 287 10.42 -2.98 -5.36
C ILE A 287 10.18 -4.02 -6.45
N CYS A 288 11.00 -3.98 -7.50
CA CYS A 288 11.01 -4.98 -8.57
C CYS A 288 11.37 -6.36 -8.01
N LEU A 289 12.45 -6.48 -7.23
CA LEU A 289 12.84 -7.73 -6.58
C LEU A 289 11.72 -8.27 -5.69
N PHE A 290 11.17 -7.42 -4.81
CA PHE A 290 10.08 -7.77 -3.91
C PHE A 290 8.88 -8.38 -4.66
N THR A 291 8.48 -7.75 -5.76
CA THR A 291 7.32 -8.20 -6.53
C THR A 291 7.64 -9.49 -7.29
N LEU A 292 8.76 -9.53 -8.00
CA LEU A 292 9.12 -10.68 -8.84
C LEU A 292 9.28 -11.98 -8.03
N ILE A 293 9.86 -11.94 -6.83
CA ILE A 293 9.95 -13.15 -5.98
C ILE A 293 8.58 -13.68 -5.56
N ARG A 294 7.57 -12.82 -5.43
CA ARG A 294 6.19 -13.22 -5.08
C ARG A 294 5.43 -13.74 -6.29
N VAL A 295 5.59 -13.10 -7.44
CA VAL A 295 5.02 -13.61 -8.70
C VAL A 295 5.60 -14.98 -9.05
N ARG A 296 6.88 -15.23 -8.74
CA ARG A 296 7.52 -16.55 -8.88
C ARG A 296 6.91 -17.67 -8.04
N LEU A 297 6.14 -17.36 -7.00
CA LEU A 297 5.40 -18.38 -6.25
C LEU A 297 4.30 -19.04 -7.07
N ILE A 298 3.74 -18.30 -8.03
CA ILE A 298 2.74 -18.81 -8.97
C ILE A 298 3.44 -19.23 -10.26
N TRP A 299 4.31 -18.38 -10.82
CA TRP A 299 5.01 -18.64 -12.08
C TRP A 299 6.53 -18.60 -11.91
N PRO A 300 7.17 -19.72 -11.55
CA PRO A 300 8.60 -19.78 -11.28
C PRO A 300 9.47 -19.24 -12.42
N ASN A 301 9.03 -19.35 -13.67
CA ASN A 301 9.76 -18.92 -14.85
C ASN A 301 9.35 -17.53 -15.38
N VAL A 302 8.60 -16.73 -14.60
CA VAL A 302 8.16 -15.38 -15.03
C VAL A 302 9.32 -14.49 -15.45
N CYS A 303 10.51 -14.68 -14.85
CA CYS A 303 11.76 -14.05 -15.24
C CYS A 303 12.93 -15.04 -15.06
N PRO A 304 14.03 -14.87 -15.82
CA PRO A 304 15.25 -15.68 -15.63
C PRO A 304 15.85 -15.53 -14.23
N ASP A 305 16.46 -16.59 -13.71
CA ASP A 305 17.06 -16.60 -12.36
C ASP A 305 18.11 -15.51 -12.16
N TRP A 306 18.93 -15.26 -13.19
CA TRP A 306 19.96 -14.21 -13.14
C TRP A 306 19.38 -12.81 -12.90
N VAL A 307 18.10 -12.55 -13.26
CA VAL A 307 17.45 -11.27 -12.97
C VAL A 307 17.23 -11.11 -11.46
N ILE A 308 16.79 -12.17 -10.79
CA ILE A 308 16.61 -12.17 -9.33
C ILE A 308 17.96 -12.04 -8.63
N GLU A 309 18.98 -12.77 -9.10
CA GLU A 309 20.34 -12.69 -8.56
C GLU A 309 20.92 -11.27 -8.72
N GLU A 310 20.80 -10.69 -9.90
CA GLU A 310 21.34 -9.36 -10.20
C GLU A 310 20.62 -8.27 -9.40
N LEU A 311 19.28 -8.28 -9.35
CA LEU A 311 18.52 -7.34 -8.51
C LEU A 311 18.87 -7.52 -7.03
N SER A 312 18.97 -8.76 -6.55
CA SER A 312 19.34 -9.09 -5.17
C SER A 312 20.73 -8.57 -4.81
N SER A 313 21.73 -8.75 -5.70
CA SER A 313 23.11 -8.28 -5.49
C SER A 313 23.22 -6.76 -5.33
N LYS A 314 22.27 -6.01 -5.90
CA LYS A 314 22.18 -4.55 -5.82
C LYS A 314 21.33 -4.06 -4.67
N THR A 315 20.62 -4.96 -4.00
CA THR A 315 19.96 -4.66 -2.73
C THR A 315 20.94 -4.91 -1.58
N PHE A 316 21.08 -3.95 -0.68
CA PHE A 316 21.74 -4.16 0.62
C PHE A 316 21.04 -5.32 1.35
N PRO A 317 21.70 -6.14 2.20
CA PRO A 317 21.08 -7.29 2.88
C PRO A 317 19.73 -6.90 3.46
N PHE A 318 18.71 -7.33 2.72
CA PHE A 318 17.32 -7.05 2.96
C PHE A 318 16.77 -8.42 3.31
N GLU A 319 16.62 -8.71 4.59
CA GLU A 319 15.61 -9.68 4.94
C GLU A 319 14.29 -9.07 4.46
N PRO A 320 13.56 -9.71 3.53
CA PRO A 320 12.31 -9.15 3.06
C PRO A 320 11.47 -8.85 4.31
N PRO A 321 11.05 -7.59 4.57
CA PRO A 321 10.26 -7.21 5.75
C PRO A 321 8.89 -7.89 5.78
N PHE A 322 8.64 -8.75 4.78
CA PHE A 322 7.51 -9.61 4.66
C PHE A 322 8.03 -10.99 4.26
N ALA A 323 8.35 -11.81 5.26
CA ALA A 323 8.49 -13.24 5.05
C ALA A 323 7.29 -13.75 4.23
N LEU A 324 7.54 -14.66 3.28
CA LEU A 324 6.47 -15.24 2.47
C LEU A 324 5.42 -15.86 3.39
N ASP A 325 5.89 -16.64 4.35
CA ASP A 325 5.09 -17.13 5.46
C ASP A 325 5.43 -16.33 6.70
N TRP A 326 4.40 -15.82 7.36
CA TRP A 326 4.57 -15.18 8.65
C TRP A 326 4.51 -16.25 9.72
N ASN A 327 5.64 -16.44 10.39
CA ASN A 327 5.78 -17.35 11.51
C ASN A 327 5.98 -16.52 12.78
N LEU A 328 4.90 -15.89 13.23
CA LEU A 328 4.88 -15.18 14.50
C LEU A 328 4.79 -16.20 15.64
N LYS A 329 5.31 -15.85 16.81
CA LYS A 329 5.39 -16.74 18.00
C LYS A 329 4.06 -17.43 18.31
N HIS A 330 2.95 -16.75 18.06
CA HIS A 330 1.60 -17.25 18.34
C HIS A 330 0.68 -17.25 17.12
N PHE A 331 1.18 -16.94 15.92
CA PHE A 331 0.34 -16.85 14.72
C PHE A 331 1.11 -17.22 13.47
N GLN A 332 0.60 -18.20 12.75
CA GLN A 332 1.17 -18.63 11.48
C GLN A 332 0.17 -18.41 10.36
N VAL A 333 0.63 -17.75 9.30
CA VAL A 333 -0.17 -17.54 8.10
C VAL A 333 0.75 -17.63 6.89
N THR A 334 0.34 -18.43 5.91
CA THR A 334 1.08 -18.55 4.67
C THR A 334 0.80 -17.37 3.74
N TYR A 335 1.66 -17.16 2.75
CA TYR A 335 1.42 -16.13 1.74
C TYR A 335 0.05 -16.29 1.05
N PHE A 336 -0.28 -17.52 0.64
CA PHE A 336 -1.51 -17.79 -0.07
C PHE A 336 -2.77 -17.71 0.81
N GLU A 337 -2.68 -18.03 2.09
CA GLU A 337 -3.80 -17.76 3.02
C GLU A 337 -4.11 -16.25 3.07
N ARG A 338 -3.08 -15.38 3.06
CA ARG A 338 -3.29 -13.92 3.00
C ARG A 338 -3.87 -13.46 1.67
N LEU A 339 -3.53 -14.14 0.57
CA LEU A 339 -4.01 -13.79 -0.77
C LEU A 339 -5.47 -14.21 -1.01
N PHE A 340 -5.84 -15.42 -0.59
CA PHE A 340 -7.18 -15.97 -0.84
C PHE A 340 -8.17 -15.70 0.29
N ARG A 341 -7.68 -15.52 1.51
CA ARG A 341 -8.50 -15.44 2.72
C ARG A 341 -8.01 -14.32 3.63
N ALA A 342 -7.78 -13.14 3.06
CA ALA A 342 -7.28 -11.99 3.80
C ALA A 342 -8.21 -11.64 4.99
N PRO A 343 -9.55 -11.55 4.81
CA PRO A 343 -10.46 -11.24 5.91
C PRO A 343 -10.46 -12.30 7.02
N GLU A 344 -10.49 -13.59 6.68
CA GLU A 344 -10.50 -14.68 7.65
C GLU A 344 -9.15 -14.80 8.38
N SER A 345 -8.05 -14.59 7.65
CA SER A 345 -6.71 -14.53 8.24
C SER A 345 -6.61 -13.37 9.23
N PHE A 346 -7.20 -12.22 8.89
CA PHE A 346 -7.25 -11.06 9.76
C PHE A 346 -8.06 -11.32 11.02
N GLN A 347 -9.29 -11.81 10.87
CA GLN A 347 -10.16 -12.14 11.98
C GLN A 347 -9.48 -13.15 12.93
N ARG A 348 -8.87 -14.21 12.39
CA ARG A 348 -8.14 -15.21 13.19
C ARG A 348 -6.99 -14.57 13.97
N MET A 349 -6.30 -13.60 13.38
CA MET A 349 -5.26 -12.87 14.07
C MET A 349 -5.82 -11.96 15.16
N GLU A 350 -6.92 -11.24 14.91
CA GLU A 350 -7.60 -10.41 15.93
C GLU A 350 -8.08 -11.26 17.11
N GLU A 351 -8.66 -12.42 16.84
CA GLU A 351 -9.05 -13.41 17.86
C GLU A 351 -7.83 -13.90 18.65
N THR A 352 -6.72 -14.20 17.96
CA THR A 352 -5.47 -14.62 18.58
C THR A 352 -4.92 -13.52 19.50
N ILE A 353 -4.88 -12.28 19.05
CA ILE A 353 -4.39 -11.14 19.84
C ILE A 353 -5.30 -10.88 21.03
N SER A 354 -6.62 -10.92 20.84
CA SER A 354 -7.59 -10.76 21.92
C SER A 354 -7.40 -11.82 22.99
N SER A 355 -7.25 -13.08 22.59
CA SER A 355 -6.96 -14.19 23.52
C SER A 355 -5.64 -14.01 24.26
N LEU A 356 -4.58 -13.56 23.57
CA LEU A 356 -3.30 -13.31 24.21
C LEU A 356 -3.36 -12.12 25.17
N ARG A 357 -4.15 -11.10 24.86
CA ARG A 357 -4.40 -9.94 25.73
C ARG A 357 -5.13 -10.37 27.01
N GLU A 358 -6.16 -11.23 26.90
CA GLU A 358 -6.86 -11.80 28.07
C GLU A 358 -5.93 -12.63 28.97
N GLN A 359 -4.93 -13.30 28.37
CA GLN A 359 -3.91 -14.06 29.08
C GLN A 359 -2.78 -13.16 29.66
N GLY A 360 -2.79 -11.85 29.38
CA GLY A 360 -1.72 -10.93 29.76
C GLY A 360 -0.40 -11.15 29.00
N LEU A 361 -0.44 -11.85 27.87
CA LEU A 361 0.72 -12.25 27.06
C LEU A 361 1.02 -11.32 25.89
N VAL A 362 0.08 -10.46 25.51
CA VAL A 362 0.25 -9.46 24.45
C VAL A 362 -0.34 -8.16 24.97
N CYS A 363 0.43 -7.06 24.84
CA CYS A 363 0.18 -5.69 25.29
C CYS A 363 0.76 -5.35 26.68
N GLY A 364 1.81 -4.53 26.68
CA GLY A 364 2.17 -3.77 27.87
C GLY A 364 1.04 -2.81 28.28
N VAL A 365 1.06 -2.41 29.55
CA VAL A 365 0.22 -1.34 30.07
C VAL A 365 1.11 -0.13 30.33
N VAL A 366 0.77 1.00 29.73
CA VAL A 366 1.36 2.29 30.09
C VAL A 366 0.62 2.81 31.32
N GLU A 367 1.37 2.98 32.40
CA GLU A 367 0.91 3.55 33.65
C GLU A 367 1.54 4.92 33.87
N LYS A 368 0.85 5.75 34.64
CA LYS A 368 1.28 7.12 34.95
C LYS A 368 2.67 7.12 35.57
N ASN A 369 3.59 7.89 35.00
CA ASN A 369 4.98 8.03 35.45
C ASN A 369 5.81 6.73 35.44
N VAL A 370 5.38 5.69 34.72
CA VAL A 370 6.18 4.48 34.53
C VAL A 370 6.90 4.56 33.17
N PRO A 371 8.25 4.46 33.13
CA PRO A 371 8.99 4.54 31.88
C PRO A 371 8.71 3.33 31.00
N ILE A 372 8.51 3.57 29.72
CA ILE A 372 8.54 2.55 28.68
C ILE A 372 9.77 2.74 27.81
N LYS A 373 10.34 1.62 27.35
CA LYS A 373 11.52 1.62 26.50
C LYS A 373 11.18 1.05 25.13
N ILE A 374 11.79 1.64 24.11
CA ILE A 374 11.88 1.11 22.76
C ILE A 374 13.37 0.97 22.48
N ASP A 375 13.84 -0.26 22.54
CA ASP A 375 15.23 -0.66 22.30
C ASP A 375 15.21 -1.97 21.51
N GLU A 376 15.97 -2.05 20.42
CA GLU A 376 16.03 -3.27 19.61
C GLU A 376 16.69 -4.44 20.35
N ASP A 377 17.54 -4.13 21.33
CA ASP A 377 18.21 -5.11 22.17
C ASP A 377 17.29 -5.66 23.29
N ASP A 378 16.20 -4.96 23.60
CA ASP A 378 15.29 -5.23 24.73
C ASP A 378 13.82 -5.28 24.27
N VAL A 379 13.58 -6.09 23.24
CA VAL A 379 12.25 -6.38 22.70
C VAL A 379 11.44 -7.17 23.72
N PRO A 380 10.31 -6.65 24.23
CA PRO A 380 9.55 -7.37 25.25
C PRO A 380 9.07 -8.74 24.77
N GLU A 381 9.08 -9.75 25.65
CA GLU A 381 8.65 -11.13 25.30
C GLU A 381 7.21 -11.24 24.78
N TRP A 382 6.38 -10.25 25.11
CA TRP A 382 4.98 -10.10 24.73
C TRP A 382 4.78 -9.37 23.39
N GLN A 383 5.85 -8.89 22.75
CA GLN A 383 5.78 -8.28 21.43
C GLN A 383 5.49 -9.38 20.40
N PHE A 384 4.24 -9.45 19.95
CA PHE A 384 3.69 -10.46 19.04
C PHE A 384 4.51 -10.66 17.74
N PHE A 385 5.23 -9.61 17.35
CA PHE A 385 5.99 -9.50 16.12
C PHE A 385 7.52 -9.56 16.30
N GLY A 386 8.04 -9.55 17.54
CA GLY A 386 9.42 -9.13 17.80
C GLY A 386 9.65 -7.66 17.40
N SER A 387 10.89 -7.12 17.49
CA SER A 387 11.22 -5.81 16.90
C SER A 387 10.91 -5.85 15.41
N HIS A 388 9.77 -5.29 15.03
CA HIS A 388 9.40 -5.19 13.62
C HIS A 388 10.09 -3.96 13.04
N GLN A 389 11.24 -4.20 12.41
CA GLN A 389 11.85 -3.26 11.48
C GLN A 389 10.96 -3.21 10.24
N LEU A 390 9.97 -2.30 10.25
CA LEU A 390 9.00 -2.20 9.16
C LEU A 390 9.66 -1.86 7.83
N GLU A 391 10.77 -1.11 7.86
CA GLU A 391 11.32 -0.50 6.67
C GLU A 391 12.81 -0.20 6.86
N ILE A 392 13.75 -1.15 6.78
CA ILE A 392 15.15 -0.67 6.71
C ILE A 392 16.15 -1.37 5.78
N ARG A 393 16.88 -0.45 5.16
CA ARG A 393 18.26 -0.49 4.66
C ARG A 393 19.36 -0.82 5.72
N ARG A 394 19.10 -0.89 7.06
CA ARG A 394 20.05 -1.01 8.22
C ARG A 394 19.31 -1.12 9.58
N PRO A 395 19.87 -1.67 10.68
CA PRO A 395 19.23 -1.60 12.00
C PRO A 395 19.08 -0.14 12.50
N PRO A 396 18.00 0.20 13.24
CA PRO A 396 17.85 1.48 13.91
C PRO A 396 18.94 1.65 14.98
N GLU A 397 19.55 2.83 15.02
CA GLU A 397 20.60 3.13 16.00
C GLU A 397 20.03 3.85 17.23
N SER A 398 18.74 4.24 17.21
CA SER A 398 18.18 5.00 18.31
C SER A 398 17.49 4.14 19.35
N LYS A 399 17.62 4.56 20.60
CA LYS A 399 16.89 4.03 21.74
C LYS A 399 15.99 5.14 22.27
N LEU A 400 14.76 4.80 22.63
CA LEU A 400 13.83 5.76 23.24
C LEU A 400 13.35 5.24 24.59
N GLU A 401 13.51 6.07 25.62
CA GLU A 401 12.75 5.92 26.86
C GLU A 401 11.68 7.02 26.90
N ALA A 402 10.43 6.66 27.23
CA ALA A 402 9.35 7.62 27.36
C ALA A 402 8.61 7.44 28.68
N THR A 403 8.21 8.55 29.29
CA THR A 403 7.29 8.59 30.41
C THR A 403 6.09 9.46 30.06
N PHE A 404 4.93 9.03 30.54
CA PHE A 404 3.66 9.73 30.33
C PHE A 404 3.06 10.14 31.67
N ASP A 405 2.53 11.35 31.72
CA ASP A 405 1.82 11.90 32.88
C ASP A 405 0.58 12.65 32.40
N TRP A 406 -0.35 12.94 33.29
CA TRP A 406 -1.56 13.69 32.96
C TRP A 406 -2.22 14.30 34.19
N ASP A 407 -2.95 15.39 33.97
CA ASP A 407 -3.85 16.00 34.95
C ASP A 407 -5.21 16.31 34.30
N GLU A 408 -6.02 17.13 34.96
CA GLU A 408 -7.36 17.51 34.50
C GLU A 408 -7.33 18.29 33.17
N ASP A 409 -6.24 18.97 32.87
CA ASP A 409 -6.13 19.92 31.76
C ASP A 409 -5.20 19.41 30.63
N TYR A 410 -4.19 18.60 30.97
CA TYR A 410 -3.11 18.25 30.04
C TYR A 410 -2.70 16.77 30.05
N PHE A 411 -2.24 16.34 28.87
CA PHE A 411 -1.44 15.15 28.65
C PHE A 411 0.04 15.54 28.51
N TYR A 412 0.92 14.89 29.26
CA TYR A 412 2.36 15.14 29.26
C TYR A 412 3.11 13.94 28.70
N GLY A 413 4.13 14.22 27.90
CA GLY A 413 5.09 13.22 27.42
C GLY A 413 6.51 13.72 27.64
N SER A 414 7.37 12.88 28.21
CA SER A 414 8.81 13.12 28.32
C SER A 414 9.55 11.99 27.63
N PHE A 415 10.40 12.35 26.68
CA PHE A 415 11.07 11.43 25.78
C PHE A 415 12.58 11.62 25.88
N LEU A 416 13.31 10.55 26.15
CA LEU A 416 14.76 10.49 26.14
C LEU A 416 15.20 9.65 24.94
N LEU A 417 15.63 10.33 23.89
CA LEU A 417 16.09 9.73 22.65
C LEU A 417 17.62 9.68 22.64
N GLU A 418 18.18 8.48 22.57
CA GLU A 418 19.61 8.26 22.34
C GLU A 418 19.84 8.06 20.84
N LYS A 419 20.52 9.01 20.18
CA LYS A 419 20.85 8.99 18.74
C LYS A 419 22.07 9.87 18.46
N PRO A 420 23.01 9.48 17.56
CA PRO A 420 24.20 10.27 17.24
C PRO A 420 23.92 11.70 16.76
N GLU A 421 22.89 11.86 15.93
CA GLU A 421 22.51 13.15 15.36
C GLU A 421 20.99 13.27 15.29
N LEU A 422 20.47 14.38 15.80
CA LEU A 422 19.04 14.69 15.76
C LEU A 422 18.74 15.58 14.55
N ILE A 423 17.96 15.06 13.59
CA ILE A 423 17.54 15.82 12.41
C ILE A 423 16.35 16.70 12.77
N CYS A 424 16.57 18.01 12.79
CA CYS A 424 15.55 19.03 13.08
C CYS A 424 15.08 19.74 11.81
N GLY A 425 13.79 20.04 11.72
CA GLY A 425 13.16 20.71 10.58
C GLY A 425 12.58 22.08 10.88
N THR A 426 12.36 22.90 9.85
CA THR A 426 11.62 24.16 10.01
C THR A 426 10.13 23.98 9.78
N ASP A 427 9.67 23.30 8.71
CA ASP A 427 8.26 22.89 8.43
C ASP A 427 8.24 21.87 7.25
N GLY A 428 7.43 20.78 7.29
CA GLY A 428 7.59 19.59 6.43
C GLY A 428 7.51 18.20 7.12
N LEU A 429 7.79 17.11 6.39
CA LEU A 429 7.46 15.71 6.76
C LEU A 429 8.67 14.78 7.05
N ILE A 430 9.90 15.24 6.83
CA ILE A 430 11.13 14.40 6.79
C ILE A 430 12.07 14.74 7.96
N TRP A 431 11.67 14.40 9.18
CA TRP A 431 12.48 14.60 10.40
C TRP A 431 12.31 13.47 11.37
N ASP A 432 13.29 13.34 12.25
CA ASP A 432 13.15 12.48 13.42
C ASP A 432 11.87 12.83 14.17
N LYS A 433 10.97 11.86 14.30
CA LYS A 433 9.70 12.06 15.00
C LYS A 433 9.39 10.89 15.91
N ILE A 434 8.82 11.20 17.05
CA ILE A 434 8.24 10.25 17.97
C ILE A 434 6.73 10.30 17.72
N ARG A 435 6.13 9.18 17.38
CA ARG A 435 4.70 9.10 17.18
C ARG A 435 4.06 8.41 18.38
N VAL A 436 3.10 9.08 18.99
CA VAL A 436 2.22 8.50 20.00
C VAL A 436 0.86 8.30 19.35
N LEU A 437 0.29 7.12 19.54
CA LEU A 437 -0.97 6.72 18.94
C LEU A 437 -1.94 6.36 20.07
N LEU A 438 -3.07 7.05 20.13
CA LEU A 438 -4.17 6.80 21.07
C LEU A 438 -5.38 6.32 20.29
N TYR A 439 -5.83 5.10 20.55
CA TYR A 439 -6.92 4.45 19.82
C TYR A 439 -8.18 4.35 20.68
N GLU A 440 -9.30 4.23 19.97
CA GLU A 440 -10.70 4.32 20.41
C GLU A 440 -11.28 5.73 20.18
N PRO A 441 -12.50 5.86 19.62
CA PRO A 441 -13.03 7.15 19.17
C PRO A 441 -13.08 8.21 20.28
N PRO A 442 -12.59 9.45 20.02
CA PRO A 442 -11.81 9.84 18.85
C PRO A 442 -10.38 9.27 18.87
N SER A 443 -9.96 8.65 17.77
CA SER A 443 -8.62 8.08 17.61
C SER A 443 -7.63 9.16 17.14
N HIS A 444 -6.47 9.22 17.77
CA HIS A 444 -5.46 10.25 17.55
C HIS A 444 -4.11 9.67 17.15
N ARG A 445 -3.50 10.30 16.15
CA ARG A 445 -2.08 10.16 15.83
C ARG A 445 -1.38 11.46 16.19
N ILE A 446 -0.47 11.40 17.16
CA ILE A 446 0.30 12.53 17.67
C ILE A 446 1.75 12.36 17.22
N SER A 447 2.20 13.14 16.23
CA SER A 447 3.60 13.16 15.78
C SER A 447 4.35 14.29 16.51
N ILE A 448 5.43 13.96 17.21
CA ILE A 448 6.24 14.85 18.02
C ILE A 448 7.63 14.95 17.40
N TYR A 449 8.11 16.14 17.05
CA TYR A 449 9.37 16.31 16.34
C TYR A 449 10.13 17.58 16.78
N PRO A 450 11.47 17.57 16.74
CA PRO A 450 12.27 18.72 17.11
C PRO A 450 12.24 19.78 15.99
N LYS A 451 11.96 21.02 16.38
CA LYS A 451 12.07 22.22 15.53
C LYS A 451 13.28 23.05 15.93
N ALA A 452 13.65 23.98 15.06
CA ALA A 452 14.67 24.99 15.37
C ALA A 452 14.35 25.77 16.67
N ARG A 453 15.37 26.37 17.28
CA ARG A 453 15.27 27.15 18.53
C ARG A 453 14.78 26.34 19.74
N ASN A 454 15.12 25.05 19.79
CA ASN A 454 14.83 24.16 20.92
C ASN A 454 13.32 23.99 21.20
N LYS A 455 12.48 24.15 20.17
CA LYS A 455 11.03 23.97 20.25
C LYS A 455 10.61 22.61 19.73
N VAL A 456 9.53 22.06 20.27
CA VAL A 456 8.93 20.81 19.79
C VAL A 456 7.68 21.12 19.00
N GLY A 457 7.66 20.65 17.75
CA GLY A 457 6.46 20.62 16.93
C GLY A 457 5.62 19.39 17.29
N VAL A 458 4.31 19.59 17.36
CA VAL A 458 3.32 18.53 17.58
C VAL A 458 2.28 18.61 16.46
N GLU A 459 2.21 17.57 15.66
CA GLU A 459 1.16 17.35 14.65
C GLU A 459 0.15 16.36 15.21
N ILE A 460 -1.14 16.70 15.14
CA ILE A 460 -2.22 15.84 15.62
C ILE A 460 -3.15 15.56 14.46
N ILE A 461 -3.38 14.27 14.20
CA ILE A 461 -4.30 13.80 13.18
C ILE A 461 -5.43 13.02 13.85
N LYS A 462 -6.65 13.53 13.68
CA LYS A 462 -7.89 12.87 14.09
C LYS A 462 -8.29 11.87 13.00
N MET A 463 -8.27 10.57 13.31
CA MET A 463 -8.43 9.53 12.29
C MET A 463 -9.88 9.37 11.79
N ASP A 464 -10.85 9.98 12.47
CA ASP A 464 -12.27 9.98 12.15
C ASP A 464 -12.70 11.10 11.18
N GLY A 465 -11.81 12.03 10.85
CA GLY A 465 -12.08 13.08 9.85
C GLY A 465 -10.83 13.65 9.16
N TRP A 466 -9.67 13.00 9.33
CA TRP A 466 -8.36 13.43 8.83
C TRP A 466 -8.04 14.91 9.06
N ILE A 467 -8.48 15.48 10.19
CA ILE A 467 -8.15 16.85 10.57
C ILE A 467 -6.71 16.87 11.07
N ILE A 468 -5.87 17.66 10.40
CA ILE A 468 -4.45 17.84 10.76
C ILE A 468 -4.27 19.21 11.42
N SER A 469 -3.84 19.20 12.68
CA SER A 469 -3.53 20.41 13.44
C SER A 469 -2.05 20.45 13.83
N HIS A 470 -1.44 21.63 13.78
CA HIS A 470 -0.03 21.85 14.10
C HIS A 470 0.14 22.79 15.28
N TYR A 471 0.98 22.40 16.24
CA TYR A 471 1.23 23.13 17.47
C TYR A 471 2.73 23.20 17.79
N GLU A 472 3.17 24.27 18.45
CA GLU A 472 4.51 24.38 19.04
C GLU A 472 4.38 24.34 20.56
N ILE A 473 4.22 23.13 21.11
CA ILE A 473 3.83 22.89 22.50
C ILE A 473 4.83 21.96 23.20
N GLY A 474 6.04 22.47 23.40
CA GLY A 474 7.10 21.76 24.11
C GLY A 474 8.48 22.37 23.87
N ASP A 475 9.46 21.79 24.55
CA ASP A 475 10.87 22.15 24.42
C ASP A 475 11.72 20.89 24.33
N TRP A 476 12.88 20.99 23.67
CA TRP A 476 13.87 19.92 23.64
C TRP A 476 15.27 20.43 23.98
N SER A 477 16.10 19.55 24.53
CA SER A 477 17.51 19.86 24.82
C SER A 477 18.40 18.64 24.64
N GLN A 478 19.63 18.86 24.20
CA GLN A 478 20.68 17.84 24.29
C GLN A 478 21.15 17.77 25.74
N ILE A 479 21.09 16.59 26.36
CA ILE A 479 21.48 16.41 27.76
C ILE A 479 22.85 15.74 27.92
N GLU A 480 23.24 14.89 26.97
CA GLU A 480 24.56 14.27 26.87
C GLU A 480 24.92 14.13 25.39
N ASP A 481 26.17 13.74 25.10
CA ASP A 481 26.55 13.33 23.76
C ASP A 481 25.60 12.23 23.27
N ASN A 482 24.99 12.45 22.11
CA ASN A 482 23.99 11.55 21.51
C ASN A 482 22.71 11.34 22.33
N LYS A 483 22.40 12.14 23.37
CA LYS A 483 21.13 12.03 24.11
C LYS A 483 20.34 13.32 24.09
N TRP A 484 19.08 13.19 23.68
CA TRP A 484 18.16 14.29 23.44
C TRP A 484 16.92 14.08 24.31
N GLN A 485 16.53 15.12 25.05
CA GLN A 485 15.30 15.13 25.83
C GLN A 485 14.27 15.99 25.11
N LEU A 486 13.09 15.44 24.82
CA LEU A 486 11.93 16.17 24.30
C LEU A 486 10.83 16.12 25.36
N LYS A 487 10.17 17.26 25.61
CA LYS A 487 9.01 17.33 26.52
C LYS A 487 7.86 18.03 25.82
N VAL A 488 6.68 17.42 25.90
CA VAL A 488 5.44 18.00 25.37
C VAL A 488 4.40 18.13 26.46
N ARG A 489 3.53 19.13 26.28
CA ARG A 489 2.35 19.38 27.11
C ARG A 489 1.19 19.65 26.18
N ILE A 490 0.30 18.69 26.04
CA ILE A 490 -0.81 18.71 25.08
C ILE A 490 -2.11 18.95 25.85
N PRO A 491 -2.82 20.06 25.63
CA PRO A 491 -4.14 20.28 26.23
C PRO A 491 -5.13 19.20 25.79
N TRP A 492 -5.95 18.70 26.71
CA TRP A 492 -6.99 17.71 26.41
C TRP A 492 -8.00 18.21 25.36
N GLU A 493 -8.29 19.51 25.35
CA GLU A 493 -9.13 20.17 24.35
C GLU A 493 -8.61 20.01 22.91
N VAL A 494 -7.29 19.87 22.71
CA VAL A 494 -6.71 19.68 21.38
C VAL A 494 -6.95 18.25 20.88
N LEU A 495 -7.06 17.30 21.80
CA LEU A 495 -7.36 15.90 21.53
C LEU A 495 -8.87 15.61 21.57
N ASP A 496 -9.74 16.62 21.68
CA ASP A 496 -11.19 16.47 21.87
C ASP A 496 -11.55 15.36 22.90
N TYR A 497 -10.74 15.20 23.94
CA TYR A 497 -10.81 14.08 24.87
C TYR A 497 -10.28 14.48 26.23
N THR A 498 -11.05 14.18 27.28
CA THR A 498 -10.63 14.34 28.68
C THR A 498 -10.81 13.00 29.38
N PRO A 499 -9.72 12.33 29.80
CA PRO A 499 -9.83 11.04 30.45
C PRO A 499 -10.49 11.16 31.83
N GLN A 500 -11.30 10.16 32.17
CA GLN A 500 -11.77 9.88 33.50
C GLN A 500 -10.85 8.87 34.18
N SER A 501 -10.85 8.86 35.52
CA SER A 501 -10.07 7.89 36.30
C SER A 501 -10.46 6.46 35.95
N GLY A 502 -9.48 5.65 35.54
CA GLY A 502 -9.67 4.25 35.16
C GLY A 502 -10.01 4.06 33.68
N ASP A 503 -10.10 5.14 32.90
CA ASP A 503 -10.24 5.05 31.44
C ASP A 503 -9.07 4.28 30.84
N LYS A 504 -9.37 3.49 29.82
CA LYS A 504 -8.40 2.70 29.08
C LYS A 504 -8.51 3.08 27.63
N ARG A 505 -7.37 3.24 26.97
CA ARG A 505 -7.30 3.44 25.52
C ARG A 505 -6.23 2.57 24.91
N GLY A 506 -6.43 2.20 23.64
CA GLY A 506 -5.35 1.59 22.87
C GLY A 506 -4.18 2.57 22.76
N PHE A 507 -2.96 2.08 22.92
CA PHE A 507 -1.74 2.87 22.95
C PHE A 507 -0.64 2.23 22.10
N ASN A 508 0.04 3.04 21.29
CA ASN A 508 1.31 2.65 20.70
C ASN A 508 2.25 3.84 20.61
N MET A 509 3.55 3.55 20.57
CA MET A 509 4.58 4.54 20.39
C MET A 509 5.56 4.05 19.32
N GLU A 510 5.95 4.94 18.43
CA GLU A 510 6.89 4.68 17.35
C GLU A 510 8.01 5.73 17.34
N ILE A 511 9.25 5.32 17.07
CA ILE A 511 10.34 6.23 16.69
C ILE A 511 10.44 6.15 15.17
N TRP A 512 10.47 7.30 14.51
CA TRP A 512 10.68 7.45 13.08
C TRP A 512 12.00 8.19 12.88
N GLU A 513 13.05 7.46 12.53
CA GLU A 513 14.38 8.03 12.34
C GLU A 513 14.66 8.32 10.87
N TYR A 514 15.15 9.51 10.58
CA TYR A 514 15.64 9.88 9.25
C TYR A 514 17.17 10.02 9.30
N LYS A 515 17.86 9.60 8.24
CA LYS A 515 19.34 9.77 8.12
C LYS A 515 19.79 10.76 7.06
N GLU A 516 19.05 10.89 5.96
CA GLU A 516 19.49 11.72 4.83
C GLU A 516 18.38 12.68 4.37
N PRO A 517 18.61 14.00 4.36
CA PRO A 517 17.62 14.98 3.93
C PRO A 517 17.17 14.82 2.46
N LYS A 518 17.97 14.16 1.62
CA LYS A 518 17.74 14.03 0.17
C LYS A 518 17.29 12.62 -0.28
N ALA A 519 17.39 11.63 0.59
CA ALA A 519 17.02 10.23 0.32
C ALA A 519 16.63 9.56 1.64
N PRO A 520 15.52 10.00 2.26
CA PRO A 520 15.20 9.61 3.63
C PRO A 520 15.08 8.09 3.75
N THR A 521 16.01 7.49 4.49
CA THR A 521 15.79 6.15 5.03
C THR A 521 15.02 6.34 6.33
N LEU A 522 13.78 5.83 6.41
CA LEU A 522 13.00 5.89 7.63
C LEU A 522 13.17 4.57 8.38
N ASN A 523 13.64 4.66 9.62
CA ASN A 523 13.61 3.53 10.53
C ASN A 523 12.40 3.68 11.44
N VAL A 524 11.55 2.65 11.49
CA VAL A 524 10.44 2.61 12.45
C VAL A 524 10.67 1.54 13.48
N LEU A 525 10.78 1.96 14.74
CA LEU A 525 10.73 1.09 15.91
C LEU A 525 9.42 1.34 16.65
N SER A 526 8.69 0.28 16.99
CA SER A 526 7.38 0.38 17.66
C SER A 526 7.34 -0.41 18.97
N TRP A 527 6.72 0.17 20.00
CA TRP A 527 6.58 -0.47 21.31
C TRP A 527 5.61 -1.66 21.31
N SER A 528 4.52 -1.59 20.54
CA SER A 528 3.50 -2.66 20.51
C SER A 528 3.64 -3.61 19.31
N GLY A 529 4.59 -3.35 18.41
CA GLY A 529 5.02 -4.28 17.37
C GLY A 529 4.30 -4.21 16.02
N GLY A 530 3.37 -3.28 15.79
CA GLY A 530 2.75 -3.13 14.47
C GLY A 530 1.87 -1.89 14.28
N ARG A 531 1.61 -1.55 13.00
CA ARG A 531 0.84 -0.37 12.59
C ARG A 531 -0.68 -0.54 12.59
N SER A 532 -1.25 -1.75 12.70
CA SER A 532 -2.71 -1.90 12.63
C SER A 532 -3.40 -1.90 14.00
N GLY A 533 -4.61 -1.33 13.98
CA GLY A 533 -5.66 -1.28 15.01
C GLY A 533 -5.56 -2.26 16.17
N CYS A 534 -5.35 -3.51 15.80
CA CYS A 534 -5.42 -4.66 16.67
C CYS A 534 -4.19 -4.86 17.58
N TYR A 535 -3.05 -4.21 17.32
CA TYR A 535 -1.78 -4.52 18.00
C TYR A 535 -1.40 -3.59 19.15
N TYR A 536 -2.26 -2.65 19.52
CA TYR A 536 -1.88 -1.62 20.46
C TYR A 536 -1.90 -2.13 21.89
N GLY A 537 -0.94 -1.67 22.69
CA GLY A 537 -1.02 -1.85 24.13
C GLY A 537 -2.11 -0.97 24.73
N THR A 538 -2.12 -0.82 26.05
CA THR A 538 -3.16 -0.04 26.72
C THR A 538 -2.52 1.06 27.55
N ILE A 539 -2.98 2.30 27.42
CA ILE A 539 -2.73 3.34 28.43
C ILE A 539 -3.91 3.38 29.39
N LYS A 540 -3.63 3.37 30.70
CA LYS A 540 -4.63 3.50 31.76
C LYS A 540 -4.52 4.89 32.36
N PHE A 541 -5.58 5.70 32.23
CA PHE A 541 -5.64 7.06 32.77
C PHE A 541 -6.09 7.11 34.24
#